data_AF-A0A6P1EPZ8-F1
#
_entry.id   AF-A0A6P1EPZ8-F1
#
_cell.length_a   1.000
_cell.length_b   1.000
_cell.length_c   1.000
_cell.angle_alpha   90.00
_cell.angle_beta   90.00
_cell.angle_gamma   90.00
#
_symmetry.space_group_name_H-M   'P 1'
#
loop_
_entity.id
_entity.type
_entity.pdbx_description
1 polymer ?
#
loop_
_entity_poly.entity_id
_entity_poly.type
_entity_poly.pdbx_seq_one_letter_code
_entity_poly.pdbx_strand_id
1 'polypeptide(L)'
;MKDKLLNSIKASWPYLLTLIIGLYLAEILAGAVMALSRYKLTFADHMPTVLKQLALHPWHYYNLYLGQKNPVLIIVSVAVVLYTIYFALKRNSKHKSWETADTETHGSATWGNLKELSDHYFSITAKDLTTAFNRSTTTEILEALTKQETQSKTDK
;
A
#
# COMPACT_ATOMS: atom_id res chain seq x y z
N MET A 1 -1.32 -26.98 -2.98
CA MET A 1 -1.04 -26.36 -4.30
C MET A 1 -2.07 -25.29 -4.67
N LYS A 2 -3.37 -25.55 -4.46
CA LYS A 2 -4.47 -24.60 -4.72
C LYS A 2 -4.30 -23.25 -4.01
N ASP A 3 -3.83 -23.26 -2.76
CA ASP A 3 -3.69 -22.04 -1.94
C ASP A 3 -2.51 -21.16 -2.36
N LYS A 4 -1.40 -21.77 -2.81
CA LYS A 4 -0.26 -21.04 -3.40
C LYS A 4 -0.67 -20.36 -4.71
N LEU A 5 -1.44 -21.05 -5.56
CA LEU A 5 -1.95 -20.50 -6.82
C LEU A 5 -2.89 -19.31 -6.58
N LEU A 6 -3.80 -19.41 -5.62
CA LEU A 6 -4.71 -18.31 -5.25
C LEU A 6 -3.95 -17.09 -4.72
N ASN A 7 -2.91 -17.29 -3.91
CA ASN A 7 -2.09 -16.18 -3.42
C ASN A 7 -1.26 -15.54 -4.55
N SER A 8 -0.70 -16.32 -5.46
CA SER A 8 0.01 -15.79 -6.63
C SER A 8 -0.92 -14.98 -7.54
N ILE A 9 -2.14 -15.45 -7.79
CA ILE A 9 -3.14 -14.72 -8.59
C ILE A 9 -3.51 -13.40 -7.91
N LYS A 10 -3.76 -13.40 -6.59
CA LYS A 10 -4.06 -12.19 -5.83
C LYS A 10 -2.90 -11.19 -5.87
N ALA A 11 -1.66 -11.66 -5.79
CA ALA A 11 -0.47 -10.81 -5.88
C ALA A 11 -0.30 -10.20 -7.28
N SER A 12 -0.64 -10.95 -8.34
CA SER A 12 -0.53 -10.50 -9.72
C SER A 12 -1.71 -9.65 -10.21
N TRP A 13 -2.87 -9.75 -9.56
CA TRP A 13 -4.10 -9.03 -9.89
C TRP A 13 -3.94 -7.51 -10.13
N PRO A 14 -3.27 -6.73 -9.25
CA PRO A 14 -3.12 -5.30 -9.48
C PRO A 14 -2.31 -4.99 -10.74
N TYR A 15 -1.31 -5.81 -11.08
CA TYR A 15 -0.50 -5.61 -12.28
C TYR A 15 -1.26 -5.93 -13.56
N LEU A 16 -2.18 -6.90 -13.49
CA LEU A 16 -3.05 -7.23 -14.61
C LEU A 16 -4.04 -6.09 -14.88
N LEU A 17 -4.60 -5.50 -13.81
CA LEU A 17 -5.45 -4.31 -13.94
C LEU A 17 -4.70 -3.10 -14.50
N THR A 18 -3.49 -2.81 -14.01
CA THR A 18 -2.69 -1.70 -14.53
C THR A 18 -2.30 -1.92 -15.99
N LEU A 19 -2.02 -3.16 -16.40
CA LEU A 19 -1.77 -3.52 -17.78
C LEU A 19 -2.99 -3.21 -18.66
N ILE A 20 -4.18 -3.71 -18.28
CA ILE A 20 -5.42 -3.48 -19.05
C ILE A 20 -5.72 -1.99 -19.19
N ILE A 21 -5.65 -1.24 -18.08
CA ILE A 21 -5.89 0.20 -18.08
C ILE A 21 -4.85 0.94 -18.94
N GLY A 22 -3.58 0.53 -18.86
CA GLY A 22 -2.51 1.11 -19.66
C GLY A 22 -2.69 0.88 -21.16
N LEU A 23 -3.10 -0.32 -21.57
CA LEU A 23 -3.38 -0.63 -22.97
C LEU A 23 -4.62 0.11 -23.49
N TYR A 24 -5.65 0.26 -22.66
CA TYR A 24 -6.82 1.08 -22.99
C TYR A 24 -6.45 2.55 -23.20
N LEU A 25 -5.61 3.13 -22.33
CA LEU A 25 -5.10 4.49 -22.50
C LEU A 25 -4.21 4.63 -23.75
N ALA A 26 -3.43 3.60 -24.09
CA ALA A 26 -2.62 3.58 -25.31
C ALA A 26 -3.50 3.70 -26.57
N GLU A 27 -4.66 3.04 -26.57
CA GLU A 27 -5.64 3.14 -27.65
C GLU A 27 -6.21 4.54 -27.80
N ILE A 28 -6.62 5.16 -26.68
CA ILE A 28 -7.14 6.53 -26.67
C ILE A 28 -6.09 7.50 -27.20
N LEU A 29 -4.85 7.37 -26.74
CA LEU A 29 -3.74 8.20 -27.19
C LEU A 29 -3.51 8.03 -28.70
N ALA A 30 -3.47 6.79 -29.18
CA ALA A 30 -3.28 6.50 -30.61
C ALA A 30 -4.41 7.13 -31.45
N GLY A 31 -5.67 6.98 -31.04
CA GLY A 31 -6.78 7.58 -31.77
C GLY A 31 -6.83 9.11 -31.68
N ALA A 32 -6.39 9.70 -30.57
CA ALA A 32 -6.22 11.15 -30.48
C ALA A 32 -5.15 11.68 -31.46
N VAL A 33 -4.01 10.99 -31.57
CA VAL A 33 -2.95 11.34 -32.54
C VAL A 33 -3.46 11.21 -33.97
N MET A 34 -4.24 10.17 -34.28
CA MET A 34 -4.85 10.03 -35.61
C MET A 34 -5.92 11.08 -35.89
N ALA A 35 -6.75 11.42 -34.90
CA ALA A 35 -7.74 12.47 -35.06
C ALA A 35 -7.06 13.82 -35.30
N LEU A 36 -5.96 14.10 -34.60
CA LEU A 36 -5.15 15.29 -34.83
C LEU A 36 -4.59 15.33 -36.25
N SER A 37 -4.05 14.20 -36.74
CA SER A 37 -3.50 14.13 -38.10
C SER A 37 -4.59 14.30 -39.18
N ARG A 38 -5.80 13.78 -38.94
CA ARG A 38 -6.93 13.82 -39.87
C ARG A 38 -7.66 15.16 -39.90
N TYR A 39 -8.03 15.69 -38.73
CA TYR A 39 -8.91 16.86 -38.62
C TYR A 39 -8.15 18.18 -38.46
N LYS A 40 -6.83 18.14 -38.15
CA LYS A 40 -5.92 19.29 -38.08
C LYS A 40 -6.53 20.50 -37.34
N LEU A 41 -6.88 21.57 -38.08
CA LEU A 41 -7.45 22.82 -37.53
C LEU A 41 -8.85 22.64 -36.93
N THR A 42 -9.61 21.63 -37.38
CA THR A 42 -10.96 21.30 -36.88
C THR A 42 -10.93 20.17 -35.83
N PHE A 43 -9.74 19.87 -35.28
CA PHE A 43 -9.55 18.80 -34.30
C PHE A 43 -10.45 18.96 -33.08
N ALA A 44 -10.52 20.17 -32.52
CA ALA A 44 -11.29 20.45 -31.31
C ALA A 44 -12.78 20.09 -31.48
N ASP A 45 -13.34 20.34 -32.67
CA ASP A 45 -14.75 20.09 -32.96
C ASP A 45 -15.06 18.59 -33.08
N HIS A 46 -14.10 17.79 -33.55
CA HIS A 46 -14.28 16.36 -33.81
C HIS A 46 -13.82 15.47 -32.65
N MET A 47 -12.95 15.98 -31.77
CA MET A 47 -12.33 15.17 -30.72
C MET A 47 -13.34 14.56 -29.72
N PRO A 48 -14.41 15.25 -29.27
CA PRO A 48 -15.41 14.65 -28.39
C PRO A 48 -16.07 13.41 -29.00
N THR A 49 -16.37 13.47 -30.31
CA THR A 49 -16.97 12.37 -31.05
C THR A 49 -16.00 11.19 -31.17
N VAL A 50 -14.73 11.48 -31.50
CA VAL A 50 -13.68 10.45 -31.56
C VAL A 50 -13.49 9.78 -30.19
N LEU A 51 -13.33 10.56 -29.12
CA LEU A 51 -13.17 10.01 -27.76
C LEU A 51 -14.35 9.13 -27.37
N LYS A 52 -15.57 9.57 -27.66
CA LYS A 52 -16.78 8.79 -27.38
C LYS A 52 -16.77 7.46 -28.12
N GLN A 53 -16.41 7.45 -29.40
CA GLN A 53 -16.35 6.22 -30.18
C GLN A 53 -15.27 5.26 -29.68
N LEU A 54 -14.07 5.76 -29.39
CA LEU A 54 -12.97 4.95 -28.85
C LEU A 54 -13.32 4.38 -27.47
N ALA A 55 -13.87 5.19 -26.58
CA ALA A 55 -14.24 4.77 -25.23
C ALA A 55 -15.34 3.70 -25.21
N LEU A 56 -16.27 3.73 -26.17
CA LEU A 56 -17.39 2.78 -26.24
C LEU A 56 -17.01 1.43 -26.87
N HIS A 57 -15.99 1.40 -27.74
CA HIS A 57 -15.62 0.19 -28.49
C HIS A 57 -14.11 -0.13 -28.46
N PRO A 58 -13.49 -0.22 -27.26
CA PRO A 58 -12.05 -0.34 -27.15
C PRO A 58 -11.49 -1.60 -27.85
N TRP A 59 -12.16 -2.74 -27.68
CA TRP A 59 -11.73 -3.98 -28.32
C TRP A 59 -11.69 -3.91 -29.86
N HIS A 60 -12.65 -3.21 -30.46
CA HIS A 60 -12.72 -3.06 -31.91
C HIS A 60 -11.57 -2.20 -32.42
N TYR A 61 -11.38 -1.02 -31.84
CA TYR A 61 -10.37 -0.06 -32.28
C TYR A 61 -8.95 -0.53 -31.98
N TYR A 62 -8.73 -1.20 -30.85
CA TYR A 62 -7.43 -1.80 -30.54
C TYR A 62 -7.01 -2.82 -31.61
N ASN A 63 -7.91 -3.73 -32.00
CA ASN A 63 -7.65 -4.71 -33.07
C ASN A 63 -7.50 -4.05 -34.44
N LEU A 64 -8.30 -3.01 -34.73
CA LEU A 64 -8.21 -2.25 -35.96
C LEU A 64 -6.85 -1.56 -36.10
N TYR A 65 -6.36 -0.92 -35.04
CA TYR A 65 -5.04 -0.27 -35.03
C TYR A 65 -3.89 -1.28 -35.11
N LEU A 66 -4.02 -2.45 -34.47
CA LEU A 66 -3.05 -3.53 -34.64
C LEU A 66 -3.03 -4.06 -36.07
N GLY A 67 -4.20 -4.29 -36.68
CA GLY A 67 -4.33 -4.72 -38.07
C GLY A 67 -3.76 -3.70 -39.07
N GLN A 68 -3.92 -2.41 -38.77
CA GLN A 68 -3.32 -1.30 -39.52
C GLN A 68 -1.83 -1.10 -39.24
N LYS A 69 -1.24 -1.88 -38.32
CA LYS A 69 0.15 -1.72 -37.84
C LYS A 69 0.44 -0.28 -37.39
N ASN A 70 -0.50 0.33 -36.67
CA ASN A 70 -0.37 1.70 -36.19
C ASN A 70 0.87 1.81 -35.28
N PRO A 71 1.90 2.59 -35.67
CA PRO A 71 3.17 2.62 -34.95
C PRO A 71 3.02 3.21 -33.54
N VAL A 72 2.12 4.17 -33.35
CA VAL A 72 1.88 4.81 -32.05
C VAL A 72 1.35 3.78 -31.07
N LEU A 73 0.32 3.01 -31.48
CA LEU A 73 -0.25 1.99 -30.61
C LEU A 73 0.78 0.93 -30.22
N ILE A 74 1.57 0.45 -31.20
CA ILE A 74 2.57 -0.60 -30.97
C ILE A 74 3.63 -0.12 -29.99
N ILE A 75 4.23 1.05 -30.23
CA ILE A 75 5.31 1.59 -29.38
C ILE A 75 4.80 1.82 -27.95
N VAL A 76 3.64 2.45 -27.81
CA VAL A 76 3.08 2.77 -26.48
C VAL A 76 2.67 1.49 -25.75
N SER A 77 2.08 0.50 -26.45
CA SER A 77 1.70 -0.77 -25.82
C SER A 77 2.93 -1.54 -25.32
N VAL A 78 4.01 -1.58 -26.10
CA VAL A 78 5.29 -2.17 -25.66
C VAL A 78 5.83 -1.43 -24.43
N ALA A 79 5.79 -0.09 -24.43
CA ALA A 79 6.22 0.71 -23.29
C ALA A 79 5.40 0.40 -22.02
N VAL A 80 4.08 0.24 -22.14
CA VAL A 80 3.19 -0.14 -21.02
C VAL A 80 3.56 -1.51 -20.46
N VAL A 81 3.81 -2.49 -21.33
CA VAL A 81 4.22 -3.85 -20.92
C VAL A 81 5.57 -3.81 -20.19
N LEU A 82 6.57 -3.12 -20.75
CA LEU A 82 7.87 -2.98 -20.12
C LEU A 82 7.79 -2.24 -18.78
N TYR A 83 6.99 -1.18 -18.70
CA TYR A 83 6.79 -0.41 -17.49
C TYR A 83 6.11 -1.23 -16.38
N THR A 84 5.09 -2.01 -16.73
CA THR A 84 4.41 -2.90 -15.77
C THR A 84 5.33 -3.98 -15.25
N ILE A 85 6.18 -4.58 -16.11
CA ILE A 85 7.22 -5.54 -15.70
C ILE A 85 8.23 -4.87 -14.77
N TYR A 86 8.78 -3.72 -15.16
CA TYR A 86 9.73 -2.96 -14.34
C TYR A 86 9.15 -2.64 -12.96
N PHE A 87 7.91 -2.16 -12.91
CA PHE A 87 7.23 -1.81 -11.68
C PHE A 87 6.96 -3.04 -10.80
N ALA A 88 6.58 -4.17 -11.41
CA ALA A 88 6.41 -5.43 -10.69
C ALA A 88 7.71 -5.89 -10.02
N LEU A 89 8.83 -5.88 -10.76
CA LEU A 89 10.14 -6.25 -10.22
C LEU A 89 10.60 -5.29 -9.12
N LYS A 90 10.48 -3.98 -9.35
CA LYS A 90 10.88 -2.94 -8.38
C LYS A 90 10.08 -3.02 -7.08
N ARG A 91 8.78 -3.28 -7.16
CA ARG A 91 7.93 -3.45 -5.97
C ARG A 91 8.29 -4.70 -5.19
N ASN A 92 8.59 -5.81 -5.85
CA ASN A 92 9.01 -7.05 -5.20
C ASN A 92 10.36 -6.90 -4.47
N SER A 93 11.28 -6.10 -5.02
CA SER A 93 12.56 -5.78 -4.36
C SER A 93 12.38 -5.02 -3.04
N LYS A 94 11.38 -4.12 -2.94
CA LYS A 94 11.11 -3.37 -1.70
C LYS A 94 10.45 -4.20 -0.60
N HIS A 95 9.66 -5.21 -0.97
CA HIS A 95 9.11 -6.14 0.01
C HIS A 95 10.20 -6.99 0.65
N LYS A 96 11.17 -7.47 -0.14
CA LYS A 96 12.31 -8.23 0.38
C LYS A 96 13.18 -7.43 1.36
N SER A 97 13.39 -6.13 1.11
CA SER A 97 14.17 -5.29 2.02
C SER A 97 13.50 -5.05 3.38
N TRP A 98 12.16 -5.15 3.43
CA TRP A 98 11.41 -5.06 4.69
C TRP A 98 11.48 -6.36 5.48
N GLU A 99 11.44 -7.52 4.80
CA GLU A 99 11.61 -8.82 5.45
C GLU A 99 13.03 -9.01 6.02
N THR A 100 14.06 -8.47 5.35
CA THR A 100 15.44 -8.56 5.85
C THR A 100 15.75 -7.62 7.02
N ALA A 101 14.97 -6.55 7.20
CA ALA A 101 15.16 -5.63 8.32
C ALA A 101 14.85 -6.27 9.68
N ASP A 102 13.95 -7.26 9.71
CA ASP A 102 13.59 -8.01 10.92
C ASP A 102 14.47 -9.26 11.14
N THR A 103 15.22 -9.72 10.13
CA THR A 103 16.04 -10.95 10.24
C THR A 103 17.53 -10.71 10.50
N GLU A 104 18.01 -9.46 10.38
CA GLU A 104 19.43 -9.10 10.60
C GLU A 104 19.66 -8.33 11.92
N THR A 105 18.83 -8.53 12.94
CA THR A 105 19.20 -8.10 14.31
C THR A 105 20.13 -9.14 14.94
N HIS A 106 21.44 -8.92 14.76
CA HIS A 106 22.45 -9.53 15.61
C HIS A 106 22.31 -8.97 17.03
N GLY A 107 21.56 -9.69 17.86
CA GLY A 107 21.26 -9.35 19.25
C GLY A 107 19.78 -9.62 19.52
N SER A 108 19.46 -10.23 20.66
CA SER A 108 18.14 -10.74 21.06
C SER A 108 17.00 -9.70 21.17
N ALA A 109 17.12 -8.55 20.53
CA ALA A 109 16.14 -7.47 20.51
C ALA A 109 15.32 -7.54 19.22
N THR A 110 14.21 -8.27 19.28
CA THR A 110 13.12 -8.17 18.31
C THR A 110 12.28 -6.95 18.68
N TRP A 111 12.16 -5.96 17.79
CA TRP A 111 11.21 -4.85 18.02
C TRP A 111 9.80 -5.42 17.86
N GLY A 112 9.10 -5.60 18.98
CA GLY A 112 7.72 -6.09 18.99
C GLY A 112 6.78 -5.20 18.18
N ASN A 113 5.69 -5.79 17.66
CA ASN A 113 4.68 -5.06 16.90
C ASN A 113 4.00 -4.00 17.80
N LEU A 114 3.64 -2.83 17.24
CA LEU A 114 2.95 -1.75 17.96
C LEU A 114 1.69 -2.24 18.71
N LYS A 115 0.99 -3.24 18.15
CA LYS A 115 -0.15 -3.89 18.80
C LYS A 115 0.24 -4.66 20.07
N GLU A 116 1.39 -5.32 20.03
CA GLU A 116 1.95 -6.10 21.14
C GLU A 116 2.43 -5.16 22.27
N LEU A 117 3.07 -4.05 21.91
CA LEU A 117 3.44 -2.98 22.83
C LEU A 117 2.22 -2.30 23.47
N SER A 118 1.17 -2.07 22.68
CA SER A 118 -0.10 -1.52 23.16
C SER A 118 -0.77 -2.42 24.20
N ASP A 119 -0.90 -3.72 23.89
CA ASP A 119 -1.58 -4.67 24.78
C ASP A 119 -0.80 -4.93 26.07
N HIS A 120 0.54 -4.87 26.06
CA HIS A 120 1.35 -5.14 27.26
C HIS A 120 1.52 -3.92 28.18
N TYR A 121 1.71 -2.72 27.63
CA TYR A 121 2.08 -1.55 28.44
C TYR A 121 0.94 -0.57 28.69
N PHE A 122 -0.08 -0.55 27.85
CA PHE A 122 -1.15 0.47 27.91
C PHE A 122 -2.51 -0.08 28.37
N SER A 123 -2.60 -1.39 28.66
CA SER A 123 -3.82 -2.04 29.17
C SER A 123 -3.92 -2.06 30.71
N ILE A 124 -2.88 -1.61 31.42
CA ILE A 124 -2.84 -1.64 32.88
C ILE A 124 -3.83 -0.60 33.43
N THR A 125 -4.87 -1.09 34.09
CA THR A 125 -5.89 -0.21 34.71
C THR A 125 -5.34 0.33 36.03
N ALA A 126 -5.76 1.53 36.47
CA ALA A 126 -5.29 2.13 37.73
C ALA A 126 -5.43 1.19 38.94
N LYS A 127 -6.46 0.34 38.94
CA LYS A 127 -6.69 -0.69 39.97
C LYS A 127 -5.58 -1.76 40.01
N ASP A 128 -5.03 -2.13 38.87
CA ASP A 128 -3.94 -3.12 38.78
C ASP A 128 -2.62 -2.52 39.25
N LEU A 129 -2.38 -1.23 38.97
CA LEU A 129 -1.25 -0.48 39.52
C LEU A 129 -1.29 -0.40 41.05
N THR A 130 -2.44 -0.06 41.63
CA THR A 130 -2.60 0.00 43.10
C THR A 130 -2.39 -1.37 43.73
N THR A 131 -2.91 -2.43 43.09
CA THR A 131 -2.77 -3.80 43.59
C THR A 131 -1.33 -4.29 43.50
N ALA A 132 -0.65 -4.01 42.38
CA ALA A 132 0.76 -4.35 42.20
C ALA A 132 1.66 -3.59 43.18
N PHE A 133 1.41 -2.29 43.38
CA PHE A 133 2.15 -1.46 44.33
C PHE A 133 1.97 -1.91 45.78
N ASN A 134 0.73 -2.22 46.19
CA ASN A 134 0.44 -2.72 47.53
C ASN A 134 1.01 -4.12 47.77
N ARG A 135 1.26 -4.90 46.71
CA ARG A 135 1.89 -6.22 46.80
C ARG A 135 3.42 -6.14 46.79
N SER A 136 4.00 -5.17 46.06
CA SER A 136 5.44 -4.95 46.00
C SER A 136 5.98 -4.19 47.20
N THR A 137 5.13 -3.48 47.93
CA THR A 137 5.51 -2.69 49.09
C THR A 137 5.03 -3.39 50.36
N THR A 138 5.94 -3.66 51.28
CA THR A 138 5.60 -4.25 52.59
C THR A 138 4.69 -3.31 53.36
N THR A 139 3.53 -3.80 53.78
CA THR A 139 2.50 -3.06 54.52
C THR A 139 3.05 -2.38 55.78
N GLU A 140 4.04 -3.00 56.42
CA GLU A 140 4.75 -2.45 57.59
C GLU A 140 5.47 -1.12 57.30
N ILE A 141 6.05 -0.96 56.10
CA ILE A 141 6.73 0.28 55.70
C ILE A 141 5.70 1.38 55.43
N LEU A 142 4.57 1.03 54.81
CA LEU A 142 3.48 1.98 54.57
C LEU A 142 2.86 2.46 55.89
N GLU A 143 2.66 1.56 56.86
CA GLU A 143 2.15 1.93 58.18
C GLU A 143 3.14 2.80 58.96
N ALA A 144 4.44 2.48 58.91
CA ALA A 144 5.48 3.28 59.54
C ALA A 144 5.54 4.71 58.96
N LEU A 145 5.50 4.85 57.64
CA LEU A 145 5.50 6.15 56.97
C LEU A 145 4.23 6.96 57.25
N THR A 146 3.07 6.31 57.25
CA THR A 146 1.78 6.96 57.56
C THR A 146 1.77 7.44 59.02
N LYS A 147 2.28 6.64 59.95
CA LYS A 147 2.38 7.01 61.37
C LYS A 147 3.35 8.18 61.57
N GLN A 148 4.46 8.19 60.84
CA GLN A 148 5.43 9.29 60.86
C GLN A 148 4.86 10.59 60.29
N GLU A 149 4.08 10.54 59.20
CA GLU A 149 3.39 11.71 58.65
C GLU A 149 2.35 12.26 59.64
N THR A 150 1.60 11.37 60.28
CA THR A 150 0.56 11.75 61.26
C THR A 150 1.18 12.39 62.51
N GLN A 151 2.27 11.83 63.02
CA GLN A 151 3.04 12.42 64.12
C GLN A 151 3.66 13.77 63.73
N SER A 152 4.24 13.89 62.53
CA SER A 152 4.80 15.15 62.02
C SER A 152 3.76 16.26 61.85
N LYS A 153 2.48 15.93 61.66
CA LYS A 153 1.36 16.88 61.63
C LYS A 153 0.84 17.25 63.02
N THR A 154 1.15 16.45 64.04
CA THR A 154 0.71 16.68 65.43
C THR A 154 1.77 17.46 66.23
N ASP A 155 3.04 17.41 65.81
CA ASP A 155 4.17 18.19 66.36
C ASP A 155 4.37 19.58 65.72
N LYS A 156 3.36 20.09 65.00
CA LYS A 156 3.27 21.50 64.56
C LYS A 156 2.08 22.18 65.23
#